data_AF-A5B2R4-F1
#
_entry.id   AF-A5B2R4-F1
#
_cell.length_a   1.000
_cell.length_b   1.000
_cell.length_c   1.000
_cell.angle_alpha   90.00
_cell.angle_beta   90.00
_cell.angle_gamma   90.00
#
_symmetry.space_group_name_H-M   'P 1'
#
loop_
_entity.id
_entity.type
_entity.pdbx_description
1 polymer ?
#
loop_
_entity_poly.entity_id
_entity_poly.type
_entity_poly.pdbx_seq_one_letter_code
_entity_poly.pdbx_strand_id
1 'polypeptide(L)'
;MECPYWLTSSQVGVYGRAAPEDFTADYEHWKRVVAQSYLNGIGISWSSVRNVMDMRAVYGGFAAALRDLNVWVMNVVSIDSPDTLPIIYERGLFGIYHNWCESFNTYPRSYDLLHADHIFSKTKKKCNLVAVIAEADRILRPEGKLIVRDDVETLGQVENMLRSMHWEIRMTYSKEKEGLLCAQKTMWRPKEMEIIKSAIA
;
A
#
# COMPACT_ATOMS: atom_id res chain seq x y z
N MET A 1 10.97 4.82 -18.43
CA MET A 1 9.65 4.77 -19.10
C MET A 1 9.37 6.18 -19.56
N GLU A 2 8.97 6.34 -20.82
CA GLU A 2 8.70 7.66 -21.38
C GLU A 2 7.30 8.13 -20.98
N CYS A 3 7.12 9.45 -20.96
CA CYS A 3 5.79 10.04 -20.76
C CYS A 3 4.92 9.75 -21.99
N PRO A 4 3.64 9.38 -21.81
CA PRO A 4 2.69 9.29 -22.91
C PRO A 4 2.66 10.53 -23.80
N TYR A 5 2.56 10.34 -25.12
CA TYR A 5 2.61 11.42 -26.10
C TYR A 5 1.37 12.35 -26.04
N TRP A 6 0.26 11.85 -25.51
CA TRP A 6 -1.01 12.59 -25.38
C TRP A 6 -1.13 13.36 -24.06
N LEU A 7 -0.21 13.13 -23.11
CA LEU A 7 -0.08 13.96 -21.92
C LEU A 7 0.55 15.29 -22.32
N THR A 8 -0.25 16.35 -22.32
CA THR A 8 0.18 17.68 -22.75
C THR A 8 0.46 18.58 -21.55
N SER A 9 1.42 19.50 -21.69
CA SER A 9 1.74 20.48 -20.63
C SER A 9 0.62 21.48 -20.34
N SER A 10 -0.41 21.52 -21.18
CA SER A 10 -1.65 22.28 -20.94
C SER A 10 -2.55 21.64 -19.87
N GLN A 11 -2.37 20.35 -19.59
CA GLN A 11 -3.10 19.64 -18.54
C GLN A 11 -2.38 19.80 -17.20
N VAL A 12 -3.14 19.98 -16.14
CA VAL A 12 -2.63 20.00 -14.77
C VAL A 12 -2.60 18.57 -14.23
N GLY A 13 -1.43 18.14 -13.77
CA GLY A 13 -1.20 16.84 -13.13
C GLY A 13 -1.80 16.74 -11.74
N VAL A 14 -1.75 15.54 -11.17
CA VAL A 14 -2.37 15.20 -9.88
C VAL A 14 -1.82 16.03 -8.72
N TYR A 15 -0.55 16.43 -8.78
CA TYR A 15 0.12 17.25 -7.77
C TYR A 15 0.20 18.74 -8.15
N GLY A 16 -0.55 19.17 -9.17
CA GLY A 16 -0.69 20.59 -9.52
C GLY A 16 0.39 21.16 -10.46
N ARG A 17 1.29 20.33 -10.97
CA ARG A 17 2.29 20.70 -12.00
C ARG A 17 1.76 20.42 -13.41
N ALA A 18 2.50 20.79 -14.46
CA ALA A 18 2.19 20.32 -15.81
C ALA A 18 2.23 18.79 -15.86
N ALA A 19 1.23 18.16 -16.48
CA ALA A 19 1.04 16.71 -16.37
C ALA A 19 2.26 15.85 -16.79
N PRO A 20 3.04 16.19 -17.83
CA PRO A 20 4.26 15.46 -18.18
C PRO A 20 5.39 15.59 -17.14
N GLU A 21 5.54 16.79 -16.58
CA GLU A 21 6.53 17.05 -15.53
C GLU A 21 6.15 16.31 -14.25
N ASP A 22 4.86 16.29 -13.93
CA ASP A 22 4.34 15.63 -12.75
C ASP A 22 4.51 14.11 -12.80
N PHE A 23 4.24 13.52 -13.97
CA PHE A 23 4.50 12.12 -14.27
C PHE A 23 5.99 11.76 -14.07
N THR A 24 6.89 12.58 -14.62
CA THR A 24 8.33 12.34 -14.55
C THR A 24 8.83 12.47 -13.11
N ALA A 25 8.36 13.48 -12.39
CA ALA A 25 8.74 13.71 -11.01
C ALA A 25 8.21 12.62 -10.06
N ASP A 26 7.01 12.10 -10.29
CA ASP A 26 6.46 10.95 -9.54
C ASP A 26 7.33 9.71 -9.72
N TYR A 27 7.72 9.39 -10.95
CA TYR A 27 8.60 8.25 -11.22
C TYR A 27 9.98 8.38 -10.53
N GLU A 28 10.62 9.55 -10.64
CA GLU A 28 11.91 9.80 -9.99
C GLU A 28 11.81 9.81 -8.46
N HIS A 29 10.69 10.29 -7.90
CA HIS A 29 10.42 10.21 -6.47
C HIS A 29 10.36 8.76 -6.00
N TRP A 30 9.52 7.93 -6.63
CA TRP A 30 9.35 6.53 -6.24
C TRP A 30 10.61 5.70 -6.44
N LYS A 31 11.34 5.93 -7.52
CA LYS A 31 12.64 5.28 -7.76
C LYS A 31 13.62 5.55 -6.62
N ARG A 32 13.67 6.80 -6.12
CA ARG A 32 14.52 7.17 -4.98
C ARG A 32 14.03 6.53 -3.68
N VAL A 33 12.74 6.60 -3.38
CA VAL A 33 12.15 6.06 -2.15
C VAL A 33 12.34 4.54 -2.07
N VAL A 34 12.09 3.83 -3.16
CA VAL A 34 12.27 2.38 -3.22
C VAL A 34 13.74 2.02 -2.99
N ALA A 35 14.65 2.68 -3.71
CA ALA A 35 16.09 2.42 -3.61
C ALA A 35 16.69 2.75 -2.22
N GLN A 36 16.33 3.89 -1.64
CA GLN A 36 16.95 4.39 -0.41
C GLN A 36 16.26 3.88 0.85
N SER A 37 14.93 3.80 0.85
CA SER A 37 14.17 3.44 2.05
C SER A 37 13.71 1.99 2.01
N TYR A 38 13.03 1.54 0.94
CA TYR A 38 12.27 0.29 1.01
C TYR A 38 13.13 -0.96 0.81
N LEU A 39 14.13 -0.91 -0.06
CA LEU A 39 15.01 -2.05 -0.32
C LEU A 39 16.01 -2.29 0.82
N ASN A 40 16.50 -1.21 1.46
CA ASN A 40 17.60 -1.30 2.42
C ASN A 40 17.21 -0.95 3.87
N GLY A 41 16.17 -0.15 4.08
CA GLY A 41 15.87 0.45 5.40
C GLY A 41 14.76 -0.24 6.20
N ILE A 42 13.86 -1.00 5.57
CA ILE A 42 12.63 -1.51 6.23
C ILE A 42 12.74 -2.98 6.69
N GLY A 43 13.83 -3.67 6.34
CA GLY A 43 14.01 -5.09 6.72
C GLY A 43 13.01 -6.03 6.05
N ILE A 44 12.54 -5.68 4.85
CA ILE A 44 11.70 -6.54 4.01
C ILE A 44 12.60 -7.44 3.17
N SER A 45 12.42 -8.75 3.28
CA SER A 45 13.05 -9.69 2.35
C SER A 45 12.29 -9.67 1.02
N TRP A 46 12.70 -8.79 0.10
CA TRP A 46 12.08 -8.66 -1.23
C TRP A 46 12.17 -9.96 -2.06
N SER A 47 13.08 -10.87 -1.70
CA SER A 47 13.17 -12.20 -2.31
C SER A 47 11.92 -13.09 -2.07
N SER A 48 11.19 -12.86 -0.97
CA SER A 48 9.99 -13.61 -0.59
C SER A 48 8.68 -12.93 -1.00
N VAL A 49 8.75 -11.71 -1.54
CA VAL A 49 7.58 -10.95 -1.99
C VAL A 49 7.31 -11.31 -3.45
N ARG A 50 6.06 -11.64 -3.79
CA ARG A 50 5.64 -11.90 -5.18
C ARG A 50 4.45 -11.04 -5.58
N ASN A 51 3.45 -10.92 -4.72
CA ASN A 51 2.20 -10.20 -5.00
C ASN A 51 2.12 -8.94 -4.14
N VAL A 52 2.16 -7.80 -4.80
CA VAL A 52 2.10 -6.48 -4.18
C VAL A 52 0.81 -5.80 -4.61
N MET A 53 0.17 -5.07 -3.71
CA MET A 53 -0.88 -4.12 -4.06
C MET A 53 -0.42 -2.73 -3.70
N ASP A 54 -0.49 -1.84 -4.68
CA ASP A 54 -0.42 -0.40 -4.46
C ASP A 54 -1.83 0.14 -4.31
N MET A 55 -2.23 0.42 -3.06
CA MET A 55 -3.59 0.81 -2.73
C MET A 55 -3.97 2.17 -3.33
N ARG A 56 -2.97 2.97 -3.72
CA ARG A 56 -3.18 4.26 -4.38
C ARG A 56 -2.02 4.56 -5.33
N ALA A 57 -2.14 4.07 -6.56
CA ALA A 57 -1.04 4.07 -7.52
C ALA A 57 -0.76 5.42 -8.20
N VAL A 58 -1.73 6.34 -8.25
CA VAL A 58 -1.61 7.60 -9.01
C VAL A 58 -1.07 7.33 -10.42
N TYR A 59 0.17 7.69 -10.77
CA TYR A 59 0.76 7.43 -12.10
C TYR A 59 1.45 6.05 -12.26
N GLY A 60 1.31 5.16 -11.28
CA GLY A 60 1.98 3.86 -11.24
C GLY A 60 3.49 3.96 -10.99
N GLY A 61 3.98 5.06 -10.42
CA GLY A 61 5.41 5.30 -10.18
C GLY A 61 6.05 4.26 -9.26
N PHE A 62 5.34 3.86 -8.20
CA PHE A 62 5.79 2.81 -7.28
C PHE A 62 5.95 1.45 -7.99
N ALA A 63 4.95 1.01 -8.73
CA ALA A 63 5.03 -0.22 -9.51
C ALA A 63 6.16 -0.17 -10.56
N ALA A 64 6.33 0.97 -11.22
CA ALA A 64 7.41 1.16 -12.18
C ALA A 64 8.81 1.14 -11.54
N ALA A 65 8.93 1.59 -10.29
CA ALA A 65 10.18 1.53 -9.52
C ALA A 65 10.54 0.09 -9.08
N LEU A 66 9.55 -0.81 -8.98
CA LEU A 66 9.74 -2.21 -8.64
C LEU A 66 9.90 -3.14 -9.86
N ARG A 67 9.89 -2.61 -11.08
CA ARG A 67 9.93 -3.38 -12.33
C ARG A 67 11.11 -4.34 -12.43
N ASP A 68 12.27 -3.95 -11.90
CA ASP A 68 13.50 -4.74 -11.99
C ASP A 68 13.51 -5.88 -10.93
N LEU A 69 12.49 -5.96 -10.07
CA LEU A 69 12.25 -7.06 -9.14
C LEU A 69 11.22 -8.04 -9.72
N ASN A 70 11.35 -9.33 -9.39
CA ASN A 70 10.38 -10.36 -9.77
C ASN A 70 9.12 -10.30 -8.89
N VAL A 71 8.40 -9.18 -8.96
CA VAL A 71 7.16 -8.91 -8.23
C VAL A 71 6.07 -8.43 -9.18
N TRP A 72 4.84 -8.79 -8.87
CA TRP A 72 3.63 -8.36 -9.57
C TRP A 72 2.91 -7.32 -8.71
N VAL A 73 2.60 -6.16 -9.26
CA VAL A 73 2.00 -5.03 -8.52
C VAL A 73 0.60 -4.70 -9.06
N MET A 74 -0.44 -4.98 -8.29
CA MET A 74 -1.80 -4.50 -8.56
C MET A 74 -1.92 -3.03 -8.21
N ASN A 75 -2.09 -2.19 -9.23
CA ASN A 75 -2.25 -0.75 -9.06
C ASN A 75 -3.71 -0.38 -8.86
N VAL A 76 -4.04 0.32 -7.77
CA VAL A 76 -5.41 0.75 -7.50
C VAL A 76 -5.52 2.26 -7.68
N VAL A 77 -6.43 2.69 -8.55
CA VAL A 77 -6.79 4.10 -8.74
C VAL A 77 -8.12 4.35 -8.05
N SER A 78 -8.15 5.25 -7.08
CA SER A 78 -9.40 5.57 -6.39
C SER A 78 -10.36 6.29 -7.34
N ILE A 79 -11.65 5.92 -7.31
CA ILE A 79 -12.69 6.59 -8.13
C ILE A 79 -12.83 8.10 -7.84
N ASP A 80 -12.34 8.51 -6.69
CA ASP A 80 -12.35 9.89 -6.20
C ASP A 80 -11.09 10.69 -6.57
N SER A 81 -10.20 10.11 -7.36
CA SER A 81 -8.95 10.73 -7.81
C SER A 81 -8.95 10.94 -9.32
N PRO A 82 -8.09 11.83 -9.85
CA PRO A 82 -7.98 12.01 -11.29
C PRO A 82 -7.73 10.67 -11.99
N ASP A 83 -8.32 10.51 -13.18
CA ASP A 83 -8.21 9.28 -13.93
C ASP A 83 -6.79 9.12 -14.51
N THR A 84 -6.00 8.28 -13.86
CA THR A 84 -4.61 7.97 -14.24
C THR A 84 -4.45 6.52 -14.71
N LEU A 85 -5.50 5.72 -14.73
CA LEU A 85 -5.40 4.30 -15.10
C LEU A 85 -4.96 4.10 -16.57
N PRO A 86 -5.38 4.93 -17.55
CA PRO A 86 -4.85 4.86 -18.91
C PRO A 86 -3.32 5.02 -18.97
N ILE A 87 -2.77 5.91 -18.13
CA ILE A 87 -1.32 6.14 -18.03
C ILE A 87 -0.62 4.89 -17.49
N ILE A 88 -1.21 4.23 -16.50
CA ILE A 88 -0.68 2.98 -15.94
C ILE A 88 -0.65 1.88 -17.02
N TYR A 89 -1.71 1.75 -17.82
CA TYR A 89 -1.77 0.76 -18.91
C TYR A 89 -0.73 1.01 -20.00
N GLU A 90 -0.48 2.27 -20.39
CA GLU A 90 0.57 2.57 -21.38
C GLU A 90 1.98 2.26 -20.89
N ARG A 91 2.19 2.21 -19.57
CA ARG A 91 3.46 1.73 -18.99
C ARG A 91 3.60 0.21 -19.02
N GLY A 92 2.61 -0.53 -19.52
CA GLY A 92 2.55 -1.98 -19.49
C GLY A 92 2.26 -2.55 -18.10
N LEU A 93 1.74 -1.72 -17.19
CA LEU A 93 1.29 -2.12 -15.86
C LEU A 93 -0.22 -2.35 -15.89
N PHE A 94 -0.74 -3.18 -15.01
CA PHE A 94 -2.19 -3.39 -14.86
C PHE A 94 -2.66 -2.75 -13.55
N GLY A 95 -3.93 -2.37 -13.54
CA GLY A 95 -4.57 -1.77 -12.39
C GLY A 95 -6.07 -1.78 -12.51
N ILE A 96 -6.76 -1.31 -11.47
CA ILE A 96 -8.22 -1.19 -11.46
C ILE A 96 -8.66 0.11 -10.81
N TYR A 97 -9.88 0.54 -11.12
CA TYR A 97 -10.58 1.51 -10.29
C TYR A 97 -11.18 0.84 -9.07
N HIS A 98 -11.13 1.52 -7.92
CA HIS A 98 -11.77 1.02 -6.72
C HIS A 98 -12.28 2.13 -5.80
N ASN A 99 -13.37 1.85 -5.08
CA ASN A 99 -13.87 2.66 -3.99
C ASN A 99 -13.46 2.01 -2.66
N TRP A 100 -12.52 2.61 -1.94
CA TRP A 100 -12.05 2.09 -0.65
C TRP A 100 -13.07 2.18 0.49
N CYS A 101 -14.25 2.76 0.24
CA CYS A 101 -15.39 2.64 1.15
C CYS A 101 -16.21 1.36 0.93
N GLU A 102 -15.88 0.57 -0.09
CA GLU A 102 -16.43 -0.74 -0.38
C GLU A 102 -15.37 -1.83 -0.21
N SER A 103 -15.80 -3.09 -0.19
CA SER A 103 -14.87 -4.23 -0.12
C SER A 103 -14.17 -4.44 -1.46
N PHE A 104 -12.89 -4.78 -1.42
CA PHE A 104 -12.11 -5.06 -2.61
C PHE A 104 -12.50 -6.44 -3.16
N ASN A 105 -12.83 -6.52 -4.45
CA ASN A 105 -13.26 -7.76 -5.09
C ASN A 105 -12.06 -8.70 -5.36
N THR A 106 -11.52 -9.28 -4.30
CA THR A 106 -10.42 -10.26 -4.33
C THR A 106 -10.57 -11.29 -3.22
N TYR A 107 -9.93 -12.43 -3.41
CA TYR A 107 -9.89 -13.49 -2.40
C TYR A 107 -9.12 -13.02 -1.14
N PRO A 108 -9.54 -13.45 0.05
CA PRO A 108 -8.75 -13.22 1.26
C PRO A 108 -7.33 -13.77 1.10
N ARG A 109 -6.33 -13.12 1.72
CA ARG A 109 -4.92 -13.55 1.71
C ARG A 109 -4.35 -13.71 0.30
N SER A 110 -4.56 -12.71 -0.54
CA SER A 110 -4.03 -12.67 -1.91
C SER A 110 -2.62 -12.07 -1.98
N TYR A 111 -2.35 -11.01 -1.20
CA TYR A 111 -1.14 -10.20 -1.34
C TYR A 111 -0.10 -10.47 -0.26
N ASP A 112 1.18 -10.38 -0.62
CA ASP A 112 2.33 -10.48 0.29
C ASP A 112 2.72 -9.10 0.87
N LEU A 113 2.46 -8.03 0.11
CA LEU A 113 2.76 -6.67 0.51
C LEU A 113 1.62 -5.71 0.09
N LEU A 114 1.16 -4.90 1.03
CA LEU A 114 0.28 -3.76 0.77
C LEU A 114 1.08 -2.47 0.92
N HIS A 115 1.02 -1.61 -0.09
CA HIS A 115 1.59 -0.28 -0.07
C HIS A 115 0.45 0.74 -0.01
N ALA A 116 0.49 1.59 1.00
CA ALA A 116 -0.55 2.57 1.31
C ALA A 116 0.08 3.97 1.42
N ASP A 117 -0.03 4.77 0.36
CA ASP A 117 0.44 6.16 0.35
C ASP A 117 -0.74 7.14 0.45
N HIS A 118 -0.82 7.85 1.58
CA HIS A 118 -1.83 8.87 1.87
C HIS A 118 -3.28 8.41 1.61
N ILE A 119 -3.55 7.12 1.75
CA ILE A 119 -4.88 6.55 1.49
C ILE A 119 -5.73 6.61 2.76
N PHE A 120 -5.16 6.37 3.93
CA PHE A 120 -5.94 6.32 5.17
C PHE A 120 -6.43 7.70 5.59
N SER A 121 -5.61 8.75 5.48
CA SER A 121 -6.02 10.12 5.80
C SER A 121 -7.09 10.67 4.87
N LYS A 122 -7.02 10.28 3.59
CA LYS A 122 -8.07 10.59 2.60
C LYS A 122 -9.35 9.84 2.90
N THR A 123 -9.26 8.54 3.15
CA THR A 123 -10.44 7.69 3.36
C THR A 123 -11.12 7.98 4.69
N LYS A 124 -10.38 8.29 5.76
CA LYS A 124 -10.90 8.70 7.08
C LYS A 124 -11.87 9.89 7.00
N LYS A 125 -11.72 10.79 6.02
CA LYS A 125 -12.64 11.93 5.82
C LYS A 125 -13.96 11.56 5.14
N LYS A 126 -14.00 10.39 4.48
CA LYS A 126 -15.13 9.96 3.65
C LYS A 126 -15.88 8.79 4.25
N CYS A 127 -15.17 7.82 4.81
CA CYS A 127 -15.74 6.61 5.38
C CYS A 127 -14.87 6.05 6.51
N ASN A 128 -15.30 4.92 7.06
CA ASN A 128 -14.77 4.37 8.29
C ASN A 128 -13.36 3.77 8.09
N LEU A 129 -12.36 4.38 8.72
CA LEU A 129 -10.98 3.91 8.72
C LEU A 129 -10.84 2.43 9.16
N VAL A 130 -11.65 2.01 10.14
CA VAL A 130 -11.66 0.62 10.63
C VAL A 130 -12.02 -0.36 9.52
N ALA A 131 -12.95 -0.01 8.63
CA ALA A 131 -13.35 -0.87 7.52
C ALA A 131 -12.21 -1.08 6.51
N VAL A 132 -11.46 -0.03 6.20
CA VAL A 132 -10.31 -0.10 5.29
C VAL A 132 -9.18 -0.95 5.89
N ILE A 133 -8.92 -0.80 7.19
CA ILE A 133 -7.92 -1.60 7.90
C ILE A 133 -8.35 -3.07 7.99
N ALA A 134 -9.63 -3.34 8.23
CA ALA A 134 -10.17 -4.70 8.19
C ALA A 134 -10.05 -5.32 6.80
N GLU A 135 -10.24 -4.52 5.75
CA GLU A 135 -10.05 -4.98 4.37
C GLU A 135 -8.58 -5.26 4.05
N ALA A 136 -7.67 -4.40 4.50
CA ALA A 136 -6.23 -4.64 4.42
C ALA A 136 -5.84 -5.93 5.15
N ASP A 137 -6.42 -6.20 6.33
CA ASP A 137 -6.23 -7.47 7.02
C ASP A 137 -6.77 -8.65 6.20
N ARG A 138 -7.98 -8.54 5.67
CA ARG A 138 -8.61 -9.62 4.90
C ARG A 138 -7.76 -10.04 3.70
N ILE A 139 -7.24 -9.09 2.92
CA ILE A 139 -6.54 -9.36 1.66
C ILE A 139 -5.05 -9.69 1.83
N LEU A 140 -4.43 -9.29 2.95
CA LEU A 140 -3.02 -9.57 3.22
C LEU A 140 -2.82 -10.99 3.75
N ARG A 141 -1.84 -11.69 3.19
CA ARG A 141 -1.42 -13.02 3.66
C ARG A 141 -0.83 -12.93 5.07
N PRO A 142 -0.90 -14.02 5.87
CA PRO A 142 -0.12 -14.09 7.09
C PRO A 142 1.36 -13.88 6.80
N GLU A 143 2.08 -13.21 7.70
CA GLU A 143 3.48 -12.75 7.52
C GLU A 143 3.69 -11.71 6.41
N GLY A 144 2.61 -11.36 5.71
CA GLY A 144 2.56 -10.26 4.78
C GLY A 144 2.82 -8.93 5.47
N LYS A 145 3.22 -7.94 4.69
CA LYS A 145 3.68 -6.64 5.20
C LYS A 145 2.79 -5.51 4.70
N LEU A 146 2.55 -4.55 5.56
CA LEU A 146 1.86 -3.31 5.24
C LEU A 146 2.86 -2.17 5.41
N ILE A 147 3.10 -1.43 4.34
CA ILE A 147 3.85 -0.18 4.35
C ILE A 147 2.84 0.95 4.27
N VAL A 148 2.83 1.83 5.27
CA VAL A 148 1.96 3.00 5.31
C VAL A 148 2.79 4.26 5.32
N ARG A 149 2.52 5.16 4.39
CA ARG A 149 2.98 6.54 4.40
C ARG A 149 1.77 7.45 4.56
N ASP A 150 1.69 8.17 5.66
CA ASP A 150 0.57 9.08 5.89
C ASP A 150 0.93 10.16 6.92
N ASP A 151 0.00 11.06 7.20
CA ASP A 151 0.17 12.05 8.27
C ASP A 151 0.33 11.38 9.65
N VAL A 152 1.06 12.04 10.56
CA VAL A 152 1.42 11.48 11.87
C VAL A 152 0.19 11.12 12.73
N GLU A 153 -0.90 11.90 12.64
CA GLU A 153 -2.12 11.64 13.41
C GLU A 153 -2.81 10.35 12.91
N THR A 154 -3.00 10.24 11.60
CA THR A 154 -3.58 9.05 10.98
C THR A 154 -2.72 7.83 11.22
N LEU A 155 -1.40 7.97 11.12
CA LEU A 155 -0.45 6.87 11.34
C LEU A 155 -0.51 6.33 12.78
N GLY A 156 -0.66 7.21 13.78
CA GLY A 156 -0.87 6.78 15.17
C GLY A 156 -2.18 6.01 15.37
N GLN A 157 -3.26 6.40 14.69
CA GLN A 157 -4.53 5.67 14.72
C GLN A 157 -4.40 4.29 14.06
N VAL A 158 -3.75 4.23 12.90
CA VAL A 158 -3.48 2.97 12.19
C VAL A 158 -2.62 2.05 13.04
N GLU A 159 -1.53 2.55 13.64
CA GLU A 159 -0.65 1.75 14.50
C GLU A 159 -1.42 1.14 15.67
N ASN A 160 -2.28 1.91 16.34
CA ASN A 160 -3.10 1.42 17.44
C ASN A 160 -4.04 0.27 17.00
N MET A 161 -4.70 0.43 15.85
CA MET A 161 -5.57 -0.61 15.29
C MET A 161 -4.81 -1.89 14.93
N LEU A 162 -3.65 -1.75 14.29
CA LEU A 162 -2.79 -2.89 13.93
C LEU A 162 -2.32 -3.64 15.19
N ARG A 163 -1.93 -2.94 16.25
CA ARG A 163 -1.57 -3.54 17.54
C ARG A 163 -2.73 -4.29 18.17
N SER A 164 -3.94 -3.74 18.13
CA SER A 164 -5.15 -4.42 18.63
C SER A 164 -5.47 -5.70 17.86
N MET A 165 -5.09 -5.79 16.58
CA MET A 165 -5.21 -7.01 15.76
C MET A 165 -4.00 -7.96 15.92
N HIS A 166 -3.11 -7.70 16.88
CA HIS A 166 -1.88 -8.46 17.12
C HIS A 166 -0.86 -8.43 15.97
N TRP A 167 -0.87 -7.40 15.11
CA TRP A 167 0.18 -7.23 14.13
C TRP A 167 1.48 -6.75 14.80
N GLU A 168 2.62 -7.14 14.24
CA GLU A 168 3.92 -6.73 14.70
C GLU A 168 4.32 -5.42 14.01
N ILE A 169 4.55 -4.36 14.79
CA ILE A 169 5.08 -3.10 14.27
C ILE A 169 6.61 -3.24 14.17
N ARG A 170 7.14 -3.24 12.96
CA ARG A 170 8.57 -3.43 12.70
C ARG A 170 9.36 -2.13 12.67
N MET A 171 8.74 -1.08 12.16
CA MET A 171 9.38 0.22 12.03
C MET A 171 8.32 1.30 12.04
N THR A 172 8.55 2.34 12.84
CA THR A 172 7.78 3.59 12.80
C THR A 172 8.79 4.73 12.72
N TYR A 173 8.68 5.56 11.69
CA TYR A 173 9.50 6.75 11.50
C TYR A 173 8.60 7.94 11.20
N SER A 174 8.76 9.04 11.91
CA SER A 174 8.02 10.28 11.65
C SER A 174 8.99 11.43 11.48
N LYS A 175 8.82 12.22 10.42
CA LYS A 175 9.57 13.46 10.22
C LYS A 175 8.59 14.57 9.85
N GLU A 176 8.64 15.67 10.61
CA GLU A 176 7.76 16.82 10.45
C GLU A 176 6.27 16.43 10.53
N LYS A 177 5.58 16.37 9.39
CA LYS A 177 4.13 16.10 9.28
C LYS A 177 3.81 14.75 8.66
N GLU A 178 4.81 14.05 8.11
CA GLU A 178 4.62 12.74 7.47
C GLU A 178 5.33 11.65 8.25
N GLY A 179 4.74 10.47 8.26
CA GLY A 179 5.34 9.28 8.84
C GLY A 179 5.32 8.08 7.90
N LEU A 180 6.16 7.11 8.22
CA LEU A 180 6.31 5.83 7.57
C LEU A 180 6.19 4.75 8.64
N LEU A 181 5.24 3.84 8.44
CA LEU A 181 5.00 2.68 9.29
C LEU A 181 5.19 1.42 8.45
N CYS A 182 5.93 0.46 8.98
CA CYS A 182 5.96 -0.89 8.46
C CYS A 182 5.46 -1.85 9.53
N ALA A 183 4.41 -2.59 9.22
CA ALA A 183 3.85 -3.61 10.07
C ALA A 183 3.85 -4.97 9.36
N GLN A 184 4.01 -6.03 10.14
CA GLN A 184 3.92 -7.40 9.67
C GLN A 184 2.69 -8.07 10.31
N LYS A 185 1.86 -8.68 9.47
CA LYS A 185 0.72 -9.45 9.95
C LYS A 185 1.20 -10.74 10.62
N THR A 186 0.74 -10.98 11.83
CA THR A 186 1.09 -12.21 12.56
C THR A 186 0.11 -13.34 12.23
N MET A 187 0.54 -14.58 12.44
CA MET A 187 -0.38 -15.72 12.53
C MET A 187 -0.97 -15.78 13.93
N TRP A 188 -2.07 -15.06 14.13
CA TRP A 188 -2.82 -15.14 15.38
C TRP A 188 -3.76 -16.36 15.37
N ARG A 189 -3.63 -17.22 16.39
CA ARG A 189 -4.61 -18.24 16.74
C ARG A 189 -4.84 -18.18 18.25
N PRO A 190 -6.10 -18.21 18.73
CA PRO A 190 -6.40 -18.42 20.13
C PRO A 190 -5.71 -19.69 20.61
N LYS A 191 -4.90 -19.58 21.67
CA LYS A 191 -4.37 -20.74 22.39
C LYS A 191 -5.33 -21.08 23.51
N GLU A 192 -6.54 -21.57 23.19
CA GLU A 192 -7.31 -22.29 24.18
C GLU A 192 -6.64 -23.65 24.38
N MET A 193 -5.90 -23.80 25.48
CA MET A 193 -5.51 -25.12 25.95
C MET A 193 -6.72 -25.72 26.65
N GLU A 194 -7.51 -26.50 25.92
CA GLU A 194 -8.43 -27.42 26.57
C GLU A 194 -7.60 -28.52 27.25
N ILE A 195 -7.62 -28.55 28.58
CA ILE A 195 -7.10 -29.68 29.34
C ILE A 195 -8.05 -30.85 29.05
N ILE A 196 -7.61 -31.75 28.16
CA ILE A 196 -8.31 -33.01 27.89
C ILE A 196 -8.21 -33.85 29.16
N LYS A 197 -9.22 -33.75 30.05
CA LYS A 197 -9.25 -34.48 31.32
C LYS A 197 -9.19 -36.01 31.12
N SER A 198 -9.63 -36.51 29.96
CA SER A 198 -9.52 -37.94 29.61
C SER A 198 -8.11 -38.39 29.23
N ALA A 199 -7.15 -37.48 29.02
CA ALA A 199 -5.77 -37.81 28.69
C ALA A 199 -4.84 -37.80 29.92
N ILE A 200 -5.37 -37.50 31.11
CA ILE A 200 -4.64 -37.43 32.39
C ILE A 200 -5.04 -38.62 33.31
N ALA A 201 -5.99 -39.45 32.87
CA ALA A 201 -6.45 -40.63 33.60
C ALA A 201 -5.67 -41.90 33.21
#